data_AF-A0A519L8I6-F1
#
_entry.id   AF-A0A519L8I6-F1
#
_cell.length_a   1.000
_cell.length_b   1.000
_cell.length_c   1.000
_cell.angle_alpha   90.00
_cell.angle_beta   90.00
_cell.angle_gamma   90.00
#
_symmetry.space_group_name_H-M   'P 1'
#
loop_
_entity.id
_entity.type
_entity.pdbx_description
1 polymer ?
#
loop_
_entity_poly.entity_id
_entity_poly.type
_entity_poly.pdbx_seq_one_letter_code
_entity_poly.pdbx_strand_id
1 'polypeptide(L)'
;MASPLHRLLTATVGVLGHPASLLAVVGGGFIWRAVEPESFDLHAIATLVAIAMTLVIQRGQNRDTAALQAKLDELIHATGGARDEVAGLDEQDVDDIDEIRHAGHTA
;
A
#
# COMPACT_ATOMS: atom_id res chain seq x y z
N MET A 1 -27.63 8.55 -9.93
CA MET A 1 -27.75 8.41 -8.46
C MET A 1 -26.65 7.46 -8.00
N ALA A 2 -25.43 7.98 -7.82
CA ALA A 2 -24.28 7.17 -7.40
C ALA A 2 -24.44 6.80 -5.93
N SER A 3 -24.28 5.51 -5.62
CA SER A 3 -24.61 4.95 -4.32
C SER A 3 -23.67 5.48 -3.21
N PRO A 4 -24.19 5.77 -2.00
CA PRO A 4 -23.38 6.16 -0.83
C PRO A 4 -22.44 5.03 -0.35
N LEU A 5 -22.63 3.81 -0.87
CA LEU A 5 -21.78 2.66 -0.61
C LEU A 5 -20.37 2.81 -1.21
N HIS A 6 -20.22 3.40 -2.39
CA HIS A 6 -18.88 3.53 -3.00
C HIS A 6 -17.98 4.46 -2.18
N ARG A 7 -18.53 5.54 -1.62
CA ARG A 7 -17.81 6.47 -0.73
C ARG A 7 -17.36 5.81 0.58
N LEU A 8 -18.17 4.90 1.12
CA LEU A 8 -17.80 4.11 2.30
C LEU A 8 -16.70 3.09 1.97
N LEU A 9 -16.77 2.44 0.81
CA LEU A 9 -15.75 1.49 0.37
C LEU A 9 -14.39 2.17 0.19
N THR A 10 -14.33 3.35 -0.44
CA THR A 10 -13.06 4.07 -0.67
C THR A 10 -12.47 4.69 0.60
N ALA A 11 -13.29 5.11 1.58
CA ALA A 11 -12.81 5.66 2.85
C ALA A 11 -12.09 4.63 3.73
N THR A 12 -12.46 3.36 3.65
CA THR A 12 -11.76 2.27 4.35
C THR A 12 -10.35 2.01 3.79
N VAL A 13 -10.12 2.32 2.51
CA VAL A 13 -8.85 2.05 1.83
C VAL A 13 -7.76 3.06 2.24
N GLY A 14 -8.14 4.30 2.54
CA GLY A 14 -7.19 5.35 2.97
C GLY A 14 -6.50 5.11 4.31
N VAL A 15 -7.04 4.20 5.14
CA VAL A 15 -6.47 3.85 6.45
C VAL A 15 -5.32 2.83 6.32
N LEU A 16 -5.21 2.12 5.21
CA LEU A 16 -4.22 1.04 5.02
C LEU A 16 -2.81 1.55 4.66
N GLY A 17 -2.67 2.80 4.23
CA GLY A 17 -1.40 3.37 3.76
C GLY A 17 -0.57 4.11 4.82
N HIS A 18 -1.05 4.27 6.05
CA HIS A 18 -0.43 5.18 7.02
C HIS A 18 0.51 4.46 8.02
N PRO A 19 1.68 5.06 8.36
CA PRO A 19 2.60 4.58 9.41
C PRO A 19 2.00 4.57 10.82
N ALA A 20 0.69 4.74 10.95
CA ALA A 20 -0.10 4.50 12.14
C ALA A 20 -0.45 3.01 12.37
N SER A 21 -0.12 2.10 11.45
CA SER A 21 -0.42 0.66 11.58
C SER A 21 0.11 0.00 12.87
N LEU A 22 1.24 0.47 13.42
CA LEU A 22 1.74 0.00 14.72
C LEU A 22 0.81 0.36 15.89
N LEU A 23 0.18 1.53 15.83
CA LEU A 23 -0.82 1.93 16.83
C LEU A 23 -2.09 1.08 16.70
N ALA A 24 -2.43 0.64 15.48
CA ALA A 24 -3.55 -0.27 15.25
C ALA A 24 -3.32 -1.64 15.92
N VAL A 25 -2.10 -2.17 15.92
CA VAL A 25 -1.78 -3.44 16.62
C VAL A 25 -1.91 -3.28 18.12
N VAL A 26 -1.39 -2.19 18.68
CA VAL A 26 -1.51 -1.89 20.11
C VAL A 26 -2.98 -1.71 20.51
N GLY A 27 -3.73 -0.91 19.75
CA GLY A 27 -5.18 -0.72 19.96
C GLY A 27 -5.96 -2.02 19.82
N GLY A 28 -5.65 -2.84 18.82
CA GLY A 28 -6.25 -4.16 18.63
C GLY A 28 -5.98 -5.10 19.81
N GLY A 29 -4.77 -5.10 20.37
CA GLY A 29 -4.44 -5.84 21.58
C GLY A 29 -5.24 -5.39 22.80
N PHE A 30 -5.41 -4.07 23.00
CA PHE A 30 -6.26 -3.53 24.07
C PHE A 30 -7.74 -3.89 23.90
N ILE A 31 -8.26 -3.79 22.67
CA ILE A 31 -9.64 -4.16 22.35
C ILE A 31 -9.84 -5.66 22.60
N TRP A 32 -8.94 -6.50 22.13
CA TRP A 32 -8.99 -7.95 22.37
C TRP A 32 -9.04 -8.24 23.86
N ARG A 33 -8.11 -7.68 24.64
CA ARG A 33 -8.08 -7.87 26.09
C ARG A 33 -9.36 -7.39 26.79
N ALA A 34 -10.02 -6.35 26.29
CA ALA A 34 -11.28 -5.87 26.83
C ALA A 34 -12.48 -6.77 26.47
N VAL A 35 -12.47 -7.37 25.27
CA VAL A 35 -13.56 -8.24 24.77
C VAL A 35 -13.49 -9.63 25.39
N GLU A 36 -12.30 -10.22 25.44
CA GLU A 36 -12.10 -11.58 25.93
C GLU A 36 -10.77 -11.68 26.69
N PRO A 37 -10.74 -11.30 27.99
CA PRO A 37 -9.51 -11.25 28.76
C PRO A 37 -8.87 -12.62 29.01
N GLU A 38 -9.67 -13.68 29.04
CA GLU A 38 -9.22 -15.06 29.29
C GLU A 38 -8.45 -15.66 28.10
N SER A 39 -8.71 -15.19 26.86
CA SER A 39 -7.97 -15.61 25.67
C SER A 39 -6.66 -14.83 25.46
N PHE A 40 -6.36 -13.84 26.31
CA PHE A 40 -5.13 -13.06 26.25
C PHE A 40 -3.98 -13.77 26.98
N ASP A 41 -3.51 -14.87 26.39
CA ASP A 41 -2.41 -15.68 26.89
C ASP A 41 -1.10 -15.44 26.10
N LEU A 42 -0.10 -16.30 26.30
CA LEU A 42 1.18 -16.21 25.58
C LEU A 42 1.01 -16.36 24.06
N HIS A 43 -0.02 -17.09 23.60
CA HIS A 43 -0.29 -17.24 22.18
C HIS A 43 -0.86 -15.95 21.57
N ALA A 44 -1.76 -15.27 22.28
CA ALA A 44 -2.23 -13.95 21.88
C ALA A 44 -1.08 -12.93 21.80
N ILE A 45 -0.16 -12.95 22.76
CA ILE A 45 1.04 -12.11 22.74
C ILE A 45 1.91 -12.42 21.52
N ALA A 46 2.18 -13.70 21.24
CA ALA A 46 2.96 -14.11 20.07
C ALA A 46 2.30 -13.66 18.75
N THR A 47 0.98 -13.70 18.67
CA THR A 47 0.21 -13.22 17.52
C THR A 47 0.39 -11.71 17.33
N LEU A 48 0.28 -10.92 18.38
CA LEU A 48 0.53 -9.46 18.32
C LEU A 48 1.96 -9.14 17.89
N VAL A 49 2.95 -9.89 18.39
CA VAL A 49 4.36 -9.75 18.00
C VAL A 49 4.56 -10.09 16.53
N ALA A 50 3.96 -11.18 16.04
CA ALA A 50 4.05 -11.56 14.63
C ALA A 50 3.46 -10.48 13.70
N ILE A 51 2.28 -9.96 14.04
CA ILE A 51 1.65 -8.87 13.27
C ILE A 51 2.53 -7.62 13.31
N ALA A 52 3.05 -7.23 14.48
CA ALA A 52 3.96 -6.10 14.61
C ALA A 52 5.23 -6.28 13.76
N MET A 53 5.82 -7.48 13.78
CA MET A 53 6.99 -7.83 12.97
C MET A 53 6.70 -7.67 11.48
N THR A 54 5.57 -8.20 10.98
CA THR A 54 5.15 -8.06 9.59
C THR A 54 5.03 -6.59 9.17
N LEU A 55 4.47 -5.73 10.03
CA LEU A 55 4.37 -4.29 9.75
C LEU A 55 5.73 -3.58 9.71
N VAL A 56 6.64 -3.95 10.61
CA VAL A 56 8.01 -3.39 10.61
C VAL A 56 8.74 -3.77 9.32
N ILE A 57 8.60 -5.03 8.89
CA ILE A 57 9.18 -5.50 7.64
C ILE A 57 8.59 -4.74 6.45
N GLN A 58 7.26 -4.60 6.37
CA GLN A 58 6.59 -3.85 5.30
C GLN A 58 7.09 -2.40 5.19
N ARG A 59 7.36 -1.73 6.32
CA ARG A 59 7.91 -0.36 6.31
C ARG A 59 9.31 -0.28 5.73
N GLY A 60 10.18 -1.25 6.04
CA GLY A 60 11.51 -1.32 5.45
C GLY A 60 11.43 -1.54 3.94
N GLN A 61 10.62 -2.51 3.53
CA GLN A 61 10.43 -2.85 2.11
C GLN A 61 9.88 -1.68 1.28
N ASN A 62 8.91 -0.92 1.78
CA ASN A 62 8.38 0.23 1.04
C ASN A 62 9.43 1.31 0.75
N ARG A 63 10.36 1.54 1.68
CA ARG A 63 11.44 2.51 1.48
C ARG A 63 12.48 2.00 0.49
N ASP A 64 12.81 0.72 0.57
CA ASP A 64 13.79 0.09 -0.30
C ASP A 64 13.29 0.00 -1.74
N THR A 65 12.01 -0.36 -1.94
CA THR A 65 11.36 -0.36 -3.25
C THR A 65 11.32 1.03 -3.86
N ALA A 66 10.93 2.06 -3.09
CA ALA A 66 10.91 3.44 -3.59
C ALA A 66 12.31 3.95 -3.99
N ALA A 67 13.34 3.58 -3.23
CA ALA A 67 14.72 3.94 -3.57
C ALA A 67 15.24 3.20 -4.81
N LEU A 68 14.81 1.95 -5.02
CA LEU A 68 15.13 1.17 -6.22
C LEU A 68 14.45 1.75 -7.46
N GLN A 69 13.18 2.13 -7.38
CA GLN A 69 12.45 2.78 -8.47
C GLN A 69 13.10 4.11 -8.86
N ALA A 70 13.41 4.98 -7.89
CA ALA A 70 14.07 6.27 -8.17
C ALA A 70 15.44 6.11 -8.86
N LYS A 71 16.20 5.06 -8.50
CA LYS A 71 17.49 4.75 -9.17
C LYS A 71 17.29 4.23 -10.58
N LEU A 72 16.25 3.43 -10.81
CA LEU A 72 15.91 2.91 -12.13
C LEU A 72 15.46 4.05 -13.04
N ASP A 73 14.65 4.99 -12.53
CA ASP A 73 14.21 6.18 -13.26
C ASP A 73 15.39 7.04 -13.68
N GLU A 74 16.36 7.26 -12.78
CA GLU A 74 17.60 7.98 -13.09
C GLU A 74 18.41 7.27 -14.18
N LEU A 75 18.51 5.93 -14.13
CA LEU A 75 19.19 5.15 -15.17
C LEU A 75 18.47 5.20 -16.52
N ILE A 76 17.13 5.13 -16.53
CA ILE A 76 16.31 5.25 -17.75
C ILE A 76 16.47 6.65 -18.36
N HIS A 77 16.44 7.69 -17.52
CA HIS A 77 16.67 9.07 -17.94
C HIS A 77 18.10 9.26 -18.50
N ALA A 78 19.12 8.76 -17.79
CA ALA A 78 20.52 8.89 -18.19
C ALA A 78 20.87 8.06 -19.44
N THR A 79 20.14 6.98 -19.73
CA THR A 79 20.36 6.15 -20.93
C THR A 79 19.59 6.65 -22.18
N GLY A 80 18.84 7.75 -22.07
CA GLY A 80 18.42 8.60 -23.20
C GLY A 80 17.81 7.85 -24.39
N GLY A 81 16.53 7.48 -24.29
CA GLY A 81 15.81 6.87 -25.41
C GLY A 81 14.41 6.32 -25.15
N ALA A 82 13.88 6.36 -23.92
CA ALA A 82 12.47 6.09 -23.67
C ALA A 82 11.68 7.38 -23.88
N ARG A 83 10.70 7.36 -24.78
CA ARG A 83 9.76 8.46 -25.04
C ARG A 83 9.21 9.00 -23.71
N ASP A 84 9.15 10.33 -23.57
CA ASP A 84 8.55 11.07 -22.45
C ASP A 84 7.13 10.59 -22.05
N GLU A 85 6.47 9.76 -22.87
CA GLU A 85 5.17 9.15 -22.58
C GLU A 85 5.20 8.03 -21.52
N VAL A 86 6.36 7.43 -21.21
CA VAL A 86 6.45 6.30 -20.26
C VAL A 86 7.00 6.74 -18.89
N ALA A 87 7.68 7.88 -18.84
CA ALA A 87 8.20 8.49 -17.62
C ALA A 87 7.06 9.24 -16.89
N GLY A 88 6.32 8.54 -16.03
CA GLY A 88 5.18 9.11 -15.29
C GLY A 88 3.96 8.20 -15.17
N LEU A 89 4.03 6.97 -15.68
CA LEU A 89 2.96 5.97 -15.53
C LEU A 89 2.80 5.44 -14.10
N ASP A 90 3.82 5.59 -13.25
CA ASP A 90 3.76 5.19 -11.83
C ASP A 90 2.96 6.17 -10.95
N GLU A 91 2.62 7.36 -11.49
CA GLU A 91 1.92 8.45 -10.80
C GLU A 91 0.52 8.74 -11.37
N GLN A 92 0.13 8.07 -12.47
CA GLN A 92 -1.19 8.20 -13.09
C GLN A 92 -2.12 7.06 -12.66
N ASP A 93 -3.33 7.43 -12.24
CA ASP A 93 -4.40 6.51 -11.85
C ASP A 93 -4.66 5.47 -12.95
N VAL A 94 -4.99 4.25 -12.53
CA VAL A 94 -5.14 3.05 -13.39
C VAL A 94 -6.12 3.28 -14.56
N ASP A 95 -7.03 4.23 -14.45
CA ASP A 95 -8.03 4.56 -15.47
C ASP A 95 -7.43 5.19 -16.75
N ASP A 96 -6.25 5.83 -16.70
CA ASP A 96 -5.63 6.46 -17.89
C ASP A 96 -4.80 5.45 -18.73
N ILE A 97 -4.41 4.32 -18.15
CA ILE A 97 -3.56 3.30 -18.79
C ILE A 97 -4.33 2.49 -19.85
N ASP A 98 -5.65 2.37 -19.70
CA ASP A 98 -6.48 1.64 -20.66
C ASP A 98 -6.73 2.45 -21.96
N GLU A 99 -6.64 3.78 -21.93
CA GLU A 99 -6.81 4.61 -23.13
C GLU A 99 -5.62 4.46 -24.11
N ILE A 100 -4.40 4.31 -23.58
CA ILE A 100 -3.18 4.09 -24.38
C ILE A 100 -3.16 2.66 -24.97
N ARG A 101 -3.65 1.66 -24.23
CA ARG A 101 -3.71 0.26 -24.71
C ARG A 101 -4.69 0.11 -25.89
N HIS A 102 -5.76 0.91 -25.93
CA HIS A 102 -6.72 0.85 -27.03
C HIS A 102 -6.28 1.63 -28.29
N ALA A 103 -5.45 2.67 -28.15
CA ALA A 103 -4.90 3.39 -29.30
C ALA A 103 -3.87 2.56 -30.10
N GLY A 104 -3.19 1.60 -29.46
CA GLY A 104 -2.16 0.76 -30.09
C GLY A 104 -2.68 -0.44 -30.90
N HIS A 105 -4.00 -0.69 -30.95
CA HIS A 105 -4.57 -1.83 -31.67
C HIS A 105 -5.26 -1.47 -33.00
N THR A 106 -5.15 -0.22 -33.43
CA THR A 106 -5.63 0.24 -34.75
C THR A 106 -4.49 0.91 -35.54
N ALA A 107 -3.46 0.16 -35.88
CA ALA A 107 -2.50 0.50 -36.93
C ALA A 107 -1.96 -0.77 -37.58
#